data_AF-A0AAN9RL93-F1
#
_entry.id   AF-A0AAN9RL93-F1
#
_cell.length_a   1.000
_cell.length_b   1.000
_cell.length_c   1.000
_cell.angle_alpha   90.00
_cell.angle_beta   90.00
_cell.angle_gamma   90.00
#
_symmetry.space_group_name_H-M   'P 1'
#
loop_
_entity.id
_entity.type
_entity.pdbx_description
1 polymer ?
#
loop_
_entity_poly.entity_id
_entity_poly.type
_entity_poly.pdbx_seq_one_letter_code
_entity_poly.pdbx_strand_id
1 'polypeptide(L)'
;MLDFRKRQAKDAPLRTKTNSIPTEDTLFTQITLQSLDQAMDASCSFPIRIIRAIVDSPIVPTTFPPTLKARTTMSAILVLVGIFSSITDANAATNWVNKYVTPYSQDVNFKYIAVGNEILPGDNEAQYILSVMTNIQNVISSANLQIKVSTAIDSTLITNPYPPNDGVFTNDAEQYIRPILNLLMKNGAPLLANVYPYFAYAGDQQNNIPLSYALFTQQGTNSVGYQNLFDAMLDSIYAALEKVEASNLQIVVSESGWPSEGGIGATIDNAATYYANLISHASGGTGTPKRPGVSIETYLFAIFDENQKQGAETERHFGLFSPDKTPKYQLNFN
;
A
#
# COMPACT_ATOMS: atom_id res chain seq x y z
N MET A 1 -35.84 -14.14 16.87
CA MET A 1 -36.50 -15.41 16.49
C MET A 1 -35.88 -15.83 15.18
N LEU A 2 -35.28 -17.00 14.97
CA LEU A 2 -35.34 -18.29 15.65
C LEU A 2 -33.98 -19.01 15.48
N ASP A 3 -33.63 -19.79 16.49
CA ASP A 3 -32.46 -20.62 16.71
C ASP A 3 -32.33 -21.77 15.70
N PHE A 4 -31.11 -22.11 15.25
CA PHE A 4 -30.78 -23.45 14.72
C PHE A 4 -29.33 -23.84 15.04
N ARG A 5 -29.12 -24.21 16.31
CA ARG A 5 -27.98 -25.03 16.75
C ARG A 5 -27.95 -26.41 16.07
N LYS A 6 -26.71 -26.92 15.92
CA LYS A 6 -26.24 -28.34 15.82
C LYS A 6 -25.99 -28.91 14.42
N ARG A 7 -24.70 -29.15 14.10
CA ARG A 7 -24.02 -30.46 14.22
C ARG A 7 -22.50 -30.38 13.92
N GLN A 8 -21.72 -31.19 14.64
CA GLN A 8 -20.25 -31.29 14.70
C GLN A 8 -19.66 -32.41 13.81
N ALA A 9 -18.32 -32.34 13.61
CA ALA A 9 -17.31 -33.42 13.47
C ALA A 9 -17.20 -34.13 12.09
N LYS A 10 -16.05 -34.60 11.56
CA LYS A 10 -14.68 -34.92 12.08
C LYS A 10 -13.73 -35.30 10.91
N ASP A 11 -12.39 -35.17 11.15
CA ASP A 11 -11.20 -35.85 10.54
C ASP A 11 -10.93 -35.70 9.02
N ALA A 12 -9.73 -35.53 8.43
CA ALA A 12 -8.27 -35.42 8.69
C ALA A 12 -7.61 -35.09 7.29
N PRO A 13 -6.29 -34.83 7.04
CA PRO A 13 -5.11 -35.13 7.86
C PRO A 13 -4.05 -34.01 8.02
N LEU A 14 -3.17 -34.26 8.98
CA LEU A 14 -1.89 -33.60 9.22
C LEU A 14 -1.07 -33.49 7.93
N ARG A 15 -0.75 -32.26 7.51
CA ARG A 15 0.33 -31.98 6.57
C ARG A 15 1.51 -31.36 7.31
N THR A 16 2.65 -31.99 7.10
CA THR A 16 3.98 -31.62 7.56
C THR A 16 4.27 -30.14 7.31
N LYS A 17 4.61 -29.41 8.39
CA LYS A 17 5.24 -28.09 8.31
C LYS A 17 6.59 -28.25 7.60
N THR A 18 6.65 -27.86 6.34
CA THR A 18 7.91 -27.41 5.76
C THR A 18 8.14 -26.01 6.30
N ASN A 19 9.12 -25.86 7.20
CA ASN A 19 9.64 -24.57 7.62
C ASN A 19 10.15 -23.84 6.37
N SER A 20 9.32 -22.99 5.77
CA SER A 20 9.84 -21.88 4.99
C SER A 20 10.43 -20.88 5.98
N ILE A 21 11.75 -20.78 5.96
CA ILE A 21 12.50 -19.72 6.62
C ILE A 21 11.92 -18.39 6.12
N PRO A 22 11.44 -17.49 6.99
CA PRO A 22 11.04 -16.15 6.55
C PRO A 22 12.26 -15.47 5.94
N THR A 23 12.15 -15.06 4.67
CA THR A 23 13.13 -14.15 4.06
C THR A 23 13.02 -12.79 4.73
N GLU A 24 14.16 -12.20 5.11
CA GLU A 24 14.35 -10.97 5.92
C GLU A 24 13.73 -9.65 5.38
N ASP A 25 12.70 -9.69 4.54
CA ASP A 25 12.16 -8.51 3.83
C ASP A 25 10.66 -8.33 4.07
N THR A 26 10.23 -7.85 5.25
CA THR A 26 8.79 -7.75 5.51
C THR A 26 8.21 -6.39 5.90
N LEU A 27 8.99 -5.31 6.06
CA LEU A 27 8.41 -4.02 6.49
C LEU A 27 9.02 -2.79 5.80
N PHE A 28 8.16 -1.91 5.31
CA PHE A 28 8.50 -0.86 4.34
C PHE A 28 7.87 0.49 4.74
N THR A 29 8.46 1.62 4.36
CA THR A 29 7.95 2.97 4.75
C THR A 29 7.94 3.93 3.56
N GLN A 30 6.95 4.83 3.49
CA GLN A 30 6.86 5.85 2.44
C GLN A 30 7.71 7.10 2.74
N ILE A 31 8.35 7.65 1.71
CA ILE A 31 9.15 8.88 1.78
C ILE A 31 8.83 9.76 0.57
N THR A 32 8.37 10.99 0.79
CA THR A 32 8.26 11.99 -0.29
C THR A 32 9.66 12.47 -0.72
N LEU A 33 9.88 12.88 -1.98
CA LEU A 33 11.24 13.31 -2.39
C LEU A 33 11.80 14.46 -1.55
N GLN A 34 10.93 15.36 -1.06
CA GLN A 34 11.28 16.42 -0.11
C GLN A 34 11.85 15.89 1.21
N SER A 35 11.38 14.73 1.67
CA SER A 35 11.85 14.10 2.90
C SER A 35 13.01 13.12 2.68
N LEU A 36 13.35 12.79 1.44
CA LEU A 36 14.35 11.76 1.14
C LEU A 36 15.78 12.22 1.47
N ASP A 37 16.12 13.47 1.18
CA ASP A 37 17.39 14.06 1.64
C ASP A 37 17.44 14.17 3.18
N GLN A 38 16.31 14.48 3.82
CA GLN A 38 16.22 14.55 5.28
C GLN A 38 16.31 13.15 5.93
N ALA A 39 15.71 12.13 5.32
CA ALA A 39 15.76 10.73 5.73
C ALA A 39 17.15 10.12 5.60
N MET A 40 17.87 10.46 4.52
CA MET A 40 19.16 9.86 4.20
C MET A 40 20.35 10.54 4.91
N ASP A 41 20.24 11.82 5.27
CA ASP A 41 21.19 12.53 6.16
C ASP A 41 21.00 12.16 7.64
N ALA A 42 19.86 11.58 8.00
CA ALA A 42 19.70 11.01 9.32
C ALA A 42 20.70 9.85 9.42
N SER A 43 21.62 9.92 10.37
CA SER A 43 22.43 8.81 10.88
C SER A 43 21.57 7.72 11.54
N CYS A 44 20.38 7.48 11.02
CA CYS A 44 19.42 6.51 11.46
C CYS A 44 19.95 5.12 11.14
N SER A 45 20.46 4.47 12.17
CA SER A 45 20.67 3.03 12.31
C SER A 45 19.34 2.27 12.31
N PHE A 46 18.37 2.66 11.47
CA PHE A 46 17.12 1.94 11.28
C PHE A 46 17.21 1.14 9.98
N PRO A 47 16.87 -0.17 9.99
CA PRO A 47 16.91 -1.02 8.82
C PRO A 47 15.72 -0.76 7.87
N ILE A 48 15.48 0.50 7.49
CA ILE A 48 14.48 0.83 6.47
C ILE A 48 15.10 0.49 5.12
N ARG A 49 14.70 -0.68 4.59
CA ARG A 49 15.26 -1.23 3.35
C ARG A 49 14.45 -0.87 2.11
N ILE A 50 13.21 -0.39 2.23
CA ILE A 50 12.36 -0.09 1.06
C ILE A 50 11.60 1.24 1.20
N ILE A 51 11.71 2.08 0.16
CA ILE A 51 11.08 3.41 0.08
C ILE A 51 9.97 3.44 -0.97
N ARG A 52 8.84 4.08 -0.68
CA ARG A 52 7.89 4.58 -1.69
C ARG A 52 8.14 6.06 -1.96
N ALA A 53 8.64 6.42 -3.14
CA ALA A 53 9.05 7.77 -3.53
C ALA A 53 8.18 8.37 -4.63
N ILE A 54 7.74 9.62 -4.45
CA ILE A 54 6.83 10.33 -5.38
C ILE A 54 7.62 11.25 -6.32
N VAL A 55 7.59 11.01 -7.63
CA VAL A 55 8.20 11.85 -8.68
C VAL A 55 7.16 12.60 -9.52
N ASP A 56 7.61 13.69 -10.14
CA ASP A 56 6.85 14.55 -11.06
C ASP A 56 5.59 15.21 -10.49
N SER A 57 5.51 15.31 -9.16
CA SER A 57 4.47 16.09 -8.51
C SER A 57 4.53 17.57 -8.95
N PRO A 58 3.40 18.19 -9.31
CA PRO A 58 3.36 19.61 -9.65
C PRO A 58 3.77 20.53 -8.49
N ILE A 59 3.90 19.97 -7.28
CA ILE A 59 4.20 20.69 -6.03
C ILE A 59 5.66 20.42 -5.56
N VAL A 60 6.34 19.39 -6.07
CA VAL A 60 7.67 18.97 -5.59
C VAL A 60 8.73 19.08 -6.70
N PRO A 61 9.80 19.88 -6.54
CA PRO A 61 10.85 20.02 -7.55
C PRO A 61 11.51 18.68 -7.92
N THR A 62 11.58 18.44 -9.24
CA THR A 62 11.92 17.15 -9.87
C THR A 62 13.43 16.91 -9.98
N THR A 63 14.11 16.70 -8.87
CA THR A 63 15.42 16.03 -8.89
C THR A 63 15.38 14.84 -7.95
N PHE A 64 15.50 13.64 -8.54
CA PHE A 64 15.77 12.43 -7.79
C PHE A 64 17.05 12.67 -6.99
N PRO A 65 17.02 12.62 -5.66
CA PRO A 65 18.11 13.17 -4.89
C PRO A 65 19.39 12.35 -5.08
N PRO A 66 20.57 13.00 -5.10
CA PRO A 66 21.87 12.32 -5.21
C PRO A 66 22.08 11.26 -4.12
N THR A 67 21.37 11.37 -3.00
CA THR A 67 21.48 10.51 -1.82
C THR A 67 21.11 9.05 -2.09
N LEU A 68 20.23 8.73 -3.07
CA LEU A 68 19.93 7.33 -3.43
C LEU A 68 21.13 6.52 -3.91
N LYS A 69 22.19 7.18 -4.40
CA LYS A 69 23.46 6.51 -4.75
C LYS A 69 24.26 6.01 -3.55
N ALA A 70 23.90 6.42 -2.32
CA ALA A 70 24.74 6.19 -1.14
C ALA A 70 24.52 4.84 -0.43
N ARG A 71 23.52 4.02 -0.81
CA ARG A 71 23.23 2.74 -0.13
C ARG A 71 22.77 1.64 -1.09
N THR A 72 23.69 0.75 -1.45
CA THR A 72 23.58 -0.32 -2.48
C THR A 72 22.70 -1.54 -2.11
N THR A 73 21.69 -1.39 -1.26
CA THR A 73 20.78 -2.50 -0.87
C THR A 73 19.34 -2.07 -0.63
N MET A 74 18.93 -0.88 -1.08
CA MET A 74 17.56 -0.40 -0.88
C MET A 74 16.67 -0.85 -2.04
N SER A 75 15.50 -1.39 -1.71
CA SER A 75 14.45 -1.55 -2.72
C SER A 75 13.54 -0.32 -2.77
N ALA A 76 12.79 -0.11 -3.85
CA ALA A 76 11.89 1.04 -3.91
C ALA A 76 10.62 0.81 -4.74
N ILE A 77 9.56 1.52 -4.35
CA ILE A 77 8.43 1.86 -5.20
C ILE A 77 8.66 3.27 -5.72
N LEU A 78 8.68 3.42 -7.03
CA LEU A 78 8.66 4.73 -7.68
C LEU A 78 7.22 5.08 -8.06
N VAL A 79 6.69 6.16 -7.52
CA VAL A 79 5.32 6.62 -7.78
C VAL A 79 5.37 7.81 -8.72
N LEU A 80 4.86 7.62 -9.94
CA LEU A 80 4.63 8.69 -10.90
C LEU A 80 3.30 9.37 -10.57
N VAL A 81 3.36 10.62 -10.13
CA VAL A 81 2.17 11.45 -9.93
C VAL A 81 2.23 12.66 -10.87
N GLY A 82 1.20 12.87 -11.68
CA GLY A 82 1.14 14.00 -12.60
C GLY A 82 1.85 13.75 -13.94
N ILE A 83 1.78 14.76 -14.82
CA ILE A 83 2.31 14.80 -16.20
C ILE A 83 1.92 13.62 -17.12
N PHE A 84 0.89 12.84 -16.75
CA PHE A 84 0.51 11.62 -17.48
C PHE A 84 0.25 11.87 -18.97
N SER A 85 -0.41 12.98 -19.31
CA SER A 85 -0.68 13.37 -20.70
C SER A 85 0.61 13.51 -21.54
N SER A 86 1.72 13.89 -20.91
CA SER A 86 3.03 14.07 -21.54
C SER A 86 3.83 12.77 -21.68
N ILE A 87 3.35 11.62 -21.18
CA ILE A 87 4.02 10.31 -21.21
C ILE A 87 3.19 9.28 -22.00
N THR A 88 2.29 9.76 -22.86
CA THR A 88 1.34 8.92 -23.61
C THR A 88 1.96 8.26 -24.85
N ASP A 89 3.18 8.63 -25.25
CA ASP A 89 3.94 7.98 -26.33
C ASP A 89 5.21 7.26 -25.84
N ALA A 90 5.74 6.37 -26.68
CA ALA A 90 6.87 5.52 -26.36
C ALA A 90 8.18 6.29 -26.13
N ASN A 91 8.42 7.39 -26.84
CA ASN A 91 9.64 8.19 -26.67
C ASN A 91 9.59 8.95 -25.34
N ALA A 92 8.43 9.52 -25.01
CA ALA A 92 8.23 10.18 -23.72
C ALA A 92 8.39 9.21 -22.54
N ALA A 93 7.82 8.01 -22.62
CA ALA A 93 8.03 6.96 -21.61
C ALA A 93 9.50 6.54 -21.51
N THR A 94 10.20 6.41 -22.64
CA THR A 94 11.64 6.09 -22.66
C THR A 94 12.44 7.19 -21.98
N ASN A 95 12.15 8.46 -22.26
CA ASN A 95 12.80 9.60 -21.62
C ASN A 95 12.54 9.61 -20.11
N TRP A 96 11.32 9.30 -19.69
CA TRP A 96 10.96 9.23 -18.27
C TRP A 96 11.76 8.13 -17.54
N VAL A 97 11.80 6.91 -18.11
CA VAL A 97 12.58 5.79 -17.55
C VAL A 97 14.08 6.12 -17.51
N ASN A 98 14.62 6.72 -18.57
CA ASN A 98 16.02 7.13 -18.62
C ASN A 98 16.37 8.26 -17.65
N LYS A 99 15.37 9.06 -17.24
CA LYS A 99 15.55 10.12 -16.24
C LYS A 99 15.52 9.57 -14.81
N TYR A 100 14.57 8.69 -14.49
CA TYR A 100 14.28 8.32 -13.10
C TYR A 100 14.65 6.90 -12.69
N VAL A 101 14.83 5.98 -13.64
CA VAL A 101 15.07 4.55 -13.35
C VAL A 101 16.46 4.13 -13.78
N THR A 102 16.78 4.28 -15.06
CA THR A 102 18.05 3.79 -15.65
C THR A 102 19.30 4.24 -14.87
N PRO A 103 19.45 5.54 -14.49
CA PRO A 103 20.65 6.02 -13.84
C PRO A 103 20.88 5.47 -12.42
N TYR A 104 19.84 4.87 -11.81
CA TYR A 104 19.84 4.39 -10.43
C TYR A 104 19.70 2.87 -10.34
N SER A 105 19.47 2.18 -11.47
CA SER A 105 19.16 0.73 -11.53
C SER A 105 20.27 -0.20 -11.01
N GLN A 106 21.51 0.30 -10.88
CA GLN A 106 22.62 -0.45 -10.27
C GLN A 106 22.71 -0.27 -8.75
N ASP A 107 22.17 0.82 -8.23
CA ASP A 107 22.27 1.19 -6.80
C ASP A 107 20.95 0.93 -6.05
N VAL A 108 19.82 0.99 -6.76
CA VAL A 108 18.46 0.89 -6.22
C VAL A 108 17.74 -0.30 -6.85
N ASN A 109 17.22 -1.19 -6.01
CA ASN A 109 16.37 -2.31 -6.42
C ASN A 109 14.90 -1.85 -6.57
N PHE A 110 14.56 -1.20 -7.68
CA PHE A 110 13.17 -0.84 -7.95
C PHE A 110 12.31 -2.10 -8.08
N LYS A 111 11.39 -2.33 -7.13
CA LYS A 111 10.41 -3.43 -7.22
C LYS A 111 9.22 -3.05 -8.09
N TYR A 112 8.69 -1.85 -7.85
CA TYR A 112 7.43 -1.39 -8.44
C TYR A 112 7.56 0.02 -9.01
N ILE A 113 6.91 0.27 -10.14
CA ILE A 113 6.56 1.62 -10.61
C ILE A 113 5.05 1.76 -10.52
N ALA A 114 4.56 2.63 -9.63
CA ALA A 114 3.15 2.96 -9.50
C ALA A 114 2.84 4.17 -10.40
N VAL A 115 2.06 3.96 -11.45
CA VAL A 115 1.56 5.02 -12.33
C VAL A 115 0.21 5.48 -11.81
N GLY A 116 0.17 6.65 -11.18
CA GLY A 116 -1.02 7.14 -10.49
C GLY A 116 -1.08 6.70 -9.02
N ASN A 117 -1.67 7.57 -8.22
CA ASN A 117 -1.99 7.36 -6.80
C ASN A 117 -3.41 7.85 -6.56
N GLU A 118 -4.32 6.93 -6.24
CA GLU A 118 -5.72 7.22 -5.90
C GLU A 118 -6.46 7.98 -7.02
N ILE A 119 -6.14 7.67 -8.28
CA ILE A 119 -6.80 8.26 -9.44
C ILE A 119 -8.19 7.63 -9.59
N LEU A 120 -9.22 8.44 -9.45
CA LEU A 120 -10.62 8.03 -9.54
C LEU A 120 -11.10 8.04 -11.01
N PRO A 121 -12.11 7.22 -11.37
CA PRO A 121 -12.63 7.16 -12.73
C PRO A 121 -13.11 8.51 -13.30
N GLY A 122 -13.53 9.43 -12.43
CA GLY A 122 -13.99 10.77 -12.80
C GLY A 122 -12.88 11.81 -12.94
N ASP A 123 -11.63 11.48 -12.59
CA ASP A 123 -10.51 12.40 -12.67
C ASP A 123 -10.06 12.57 -14.13
N ASN A 124 -9.55 13.76 -14.45
CA ASN A 124 -9.06 14.06 -15.80
C ASN A 124 -7.88 13.15 -16.19
N GLU A 125 -7.12 12.70 -15.20
CA GLU A 125 -5.94 11.86 -15.32
C GLU A 125 -6.27 10.40 -15.65
N ALA A 126 -7.47 9.91 -15.30
CA ALA A 126 -7.85 8.49 -15.42
C ALA A 126 -7.66 7.96 -16.85
N GLN A 127 -7.95 8.79 -17.86
CA GLN A 127 -7.83 8.43 -19.28
C GLN A 127 -6.39 8.11 -19.73
N TYR A 128 -5.38 8.53 -18.97
CA TYR A 128 -3.97 8.36 -19.32
C TYR A 128 -3.30 7.17 -18.62
N ILE A 129 -3.86 6.68 -17.51
CA ILE A 129 -3.18 5.71 -16.65
C ILE A 129 -2.83 4.43 -17.40
N LEU A 130 -3.77 3.83 -18.11
CA LEU A 130 -3.53 2.59 -18.86
C LEU A 130 -2.46 2.74 -19.96
N SER A 131 -2.50 3.84 -20.72
CA SER A 131 -1.56 4.12 -21.81
C SER A 131 -0.16 4.38 -21.28
N VAL A 132 -0.02 5.18 -20.22
CA VAL A 132 1.28 5.43 -19.56
C VAL A 132 1.84 4.15 -18.95
N MET A 133 1.02 3.34 -18.25
CA MET A 133 1.45 2.03 -17.73
C MET A 133 1.95 1.11 -18.84
N THR A 134 1.22 1.04 -19.95
CA THR A 134 1.59 0.20 -21.10
C THR A 134 2.93 0.64 -21.70
N ASN A 135 3.14 1.94 -21.89
CA ASN A 135 4.38 2.46 -22.44
C ASN A 135 5.57 2.23 -21.52
N ILE A 136 5.44 2.53 -20.22
CA ILE A 136 6.50 2.27 -19.24
C ILE A 136 6.81 0.77 -19.19
N GLN A 137 5.79 -0.11 -19.15
CA GLN A 137 5.99 -1.56 -19.15
C GLN A 137 6.77 -2.03 -20.38
N ASN A 138 6.49 -1.48 -21.57
CA ASN A 138 7.23 -1.81 -22.79
C ASN A 138 8.71 -1.42 -22.70
N VAL A 139 9.01 -0.24 -22.14
CA VAL A 139 10.40 0.23 -21.95
C VAL A 139 11.14 -0.65 -20.94
N ILE A 140 10.52 -0.91 -19.78
CA ILE A 140 11.07 -1.79 -18.74
C ILE A 140 11.37 -3.19 -19.29
N SER A 141 10.43 -3.76 -20.06
CA SER A 141 10.61 -5.08 -20.68
C SER A 141 11.72 -5.07 -21.73
N SER A 142 11.80 -4.04 -22.56
CA SER A 142 12.85 -3.89 -23.59
C SER A 142 14.25 -3.74 -22.99
N ALA A 143 14.34 -3.13 -21.80
CA ALA A 143 15.57 -2.99 -21.05
C ALA A 143 15.93 -4.21 -20.17
N ASN A 144 15.10 -5.27 -20.18
CA ASN A 144 15.22 -6.45 -19.30
C ASN A 144 15.27 -6.13 -17.81
N LEU A 145 14.69 -4.99 -17.40
CA LEU A 145 14.63 -4.57 -16.00
C LEU A 145 13.57 -5.40 -15.27
N GLN A 146 13.91 -5.93 -14.10
CA GLN A 146 13.03 -6.78 -13.29
C GLN A 146 12.07 -5.94 -12.41
N ILE A 147 11.43 -4.93 -13.02
CA ILE A 147 10.55 -3.98 -12.34
C ILE A 147 9.10 -4.26 -12.77
N LYS A 148 8.16 -4.26 -11.82
CA LYS A 148 6.73 -4.44 -12.12
C LYS A 148 6.02 -3.09 -12.20
N VAL A 149 5.29 -2.84 -13.28
CA VAL A 149 4.47 -1.63 -13.43
C VAL A 149 3.08 -1.87 -12.87
N SER A 150 2.60 -0.97 -12.03
CA SER A 150 1.28 -1.03 -11.39
C SER A 150 0.64 0.37 -11.26
N THR A 151 -0.48 0.46 -10.55
CA THR A 151 -1.12 1.70 -10.10
C THR A 151 -1.56 1.52 -8.64
N ALA A 152 -1.59 2.61 -7.86
CA ALA A 152 -2.07 2.58 -6.48
C ALA A 152 -3.53 3.07 -6.42
N ILE A 153 -4.43 2.21 -5.94
CA ILE A 153 -5.85 2.54 -5.71
C ILE A 153 -6.14 2.77 -4.22
N ASP A 154 -7.27 3.40 -3.90
CA ASP A 154 -7.82 3.43 -2.55
C ASP A 154 -9.15 2.67 -2.44
N SER A 155 -9.61 2.51 -1.19
CA SER A 155 -10.81 1.74 -0.89
C SER A 155 -12.14 2.36 -1.36
N THR A 156 -12.17 3.63 -1.79
CA THR A 156 -13.39 4.28 -2.30
C THR A 156 -13.87 3.70 -3.63
N LEU A 157 -12.99 2.98 -4.35
CA LEU A 157 -13.38 2.22 -5.54
C LEU A 157 -14.26 0.99 -5.21
N ILE A 158 -14.33 0.59 -3.94
CA ILE A 158 -15.11 -0.57 -3.49
C ILE A 158 -16.43 -0.11 -2.86
N THR A 159 -17.53 -0.71 -3.28
CA THR A 159 -18.84 -0.61 -2.64
C THR A 159 -19.25 -1.95 -2.01
N ASN A 160 -20.19 -1.89 -1.07
CA ASN A 160 -20.59 -3.01 -0.20
C ASN A 160 -19.41 -3.72 0.50
N PRO A 161 -18.49 -2.99 1.17
CA PRO A 161 -17.30 -3.59 1.77
C PRO A 161 -17.58 -4.47 2.99
N TYR A 162 -18.83 -4.53 3.49
CA TYR A 162 -19.24 -5.35 4.62
C TYR A 162 -20.50 -6.17 4.31
N PRO A 163 -20.49 -7.51 4.53
CA PRO A 163 -19.32 -8.32 4.88
C PRO A 163 -18.24 -8.27 3.78
N PRO A 164 -16.94 -8.48 4.09
CA PRO A 164 -15.87 -8.34 3.10
C PRO A 164 -16.07 -9.11 1.79
N ASN A 165 -16.64 -10.32 1.84
CA ASN A 165 -16.93 -11.10 0.63
C ASN A 165 -17.94 -10.44 -0.32
N ASP A 166 -18.72 -9.47 0.12
CA ASP A 166 -19.70 -8.75 -0.69
C ASP A 166 -19.08 -7.55 -1.43
N GLY A 167 -17.83 -7.17 -1.11
CA GLY A 167 -17.11 -6.08 -1.76
C GLY A 167 -17.07 -6.22 -3.29
N VAL A 168 -17.47 -5.18 -3.99
CA VAL A 168 -17.45 -5.07 -5.46
C VAL A 168 -16.88 -3.72 -5.87
N PHE A 169 -16.28 -3.62 -7.05
CA PHE A 169 -15.98 -2.30 -7.61
C PHE A 169 -17.28 -1.53 -7.84
N THR A 170 -17.28 -0.21 -7.66
CA THR A 170 -18.38 0.62 -8.14
C THR A 170 -18.51 0.47 -9.67
N ASN A 171 -19.69 0.75 -10.23
CA ASN A 171 -19.90 0.61 -11.68
C ASN A 171 -18.87 1.42 -12.50
N ASP A 172 -18.56 2.64 -12.07
CA ASP A 172 -17.59 3.51 -12.74
C ASP A 172 -16.16 3.00 -12.53
N ALA A 173 -15.83 2.53 -11.32
CA ALA A 173 -14.53 1.95 -11.02
C ALA A 173 -14.28 0.66 -11.81
N GLU A 174 -15.29 -0.17 -12.00
CA GLU A 174 -15.17 -1.43 -12.73
C GLU A 174 -14.76 -1.19 -14.18
N GLN A 175 -15.40 -0.22 -14.87
CA GLN A 175 -15.07 0.12 -16.26
C GLN A 175 -13.63 0.64 -16.40
N TYR A 176 -13.20 1.45 -15.43
CA TYR A 176 -11.86 2.02 -15.38
C TYR A 176 -10.78 0.97 -15.05
N ILE A 177 -11.02 0.13 -14.04
CA ILE A 177 -9.99 -0.74 -13.47
C ILE A 177 -9.79 -2.04 -14.24
N ARG A 178 -10.84 -2.62 -14.86
CA ARG A 178 -10.74 -3.89 -15.60
C ARG A 178 -9.60 -3.94 -16.63
N PRO A 179 -9.43 -2.97 -17.54
CA PRO A 179 -8.31 -3.01 -18.49
C PRO A 179 -6.94 -2.86 -17.81
N ILE A 180 -6.86 -2.14 -16.69
CA ILE A 180 -5.64 -2.04 -15.87
C ILE A 180 -5.31 -3.40 -15.26
N LEU A 181 -6.28 -4.09 -14.63
CA LEU A 181 -6.09 -5.43 -14.06
C LEU A 181 -5.63 -6.43 -15.12
N ASN A 182 -6.17 -6.38 -16.33
CA ASN A 182 -5.72 -7.22 -17.44
C ASN A 182 -4.24 -7.00 -17.79
N LEU A 183 -3.79 -5.74 -17.80
CA LEU A 183 -2.38 -5.41 -18.00
C LEU A 183 -1.52 -5.98 -16.86
N LEU A 184 -1.96 -5.84 -15.60
CA LEU A 184 -1.24 -6.36 -14.44
C LEU A 184 -1.09 -7.89 -14.50
N MET A 185 -2.20 -8.60 -14.75
CA MET A 185 -2.20 -10.07 -14.88
C MET A 185 -1.28 -10.53 -16.01
N LYS A 186 -1.33 -9.86 -17.18
CA LYS A 186 -0.47 -10.17 -18.34
C LYS A 186 1.02 -10.08 -18.00
N ASN A 187 1.42 -9.15 -17.13
CA ASN A 187 2.82 -8.90 -16.79
C ASN A 187 3.25 -9.50 -15.44
N GLY A 188 2.33 -10.23 -14.77
CA GLY A 188 2.56 -10.77 -13.43
C GLY A 188 2.92 -9.67 -12.42
N ALA A 189 2.24 -8.53 -12.48
CA ALA A 189 2.41 -7.41 -11.56
C ALA A 189 1.29 -7.43 -10.50
N PRO A 190 1.56 -7.02 -9.25
CA PRO A 190 0.53 -6.85 -8.24
C PRO A 190 -0.27 -5.57 -8.48
N LEU A 191 -1.42 -5.45 -7.81
CA LEU A 191 -2.14 -4.20 -7.64
C LEU A 191 -1.64 -3.54 -6.35
N LEU A 192 -1.37 -2.25 -6.38
CA LEU A 192 -1.05 -1.50 -5.18
C LEU A 192 -2.35 -0.92 -4.60
N ALA A 193 -2.53 -1.03 -3.29
CA ALA A 193 -3.71 -0.52 -2.61
C ALA A 193 -3.34 0.25 -1.33
N ASN A 194 -3.91 1.44 -1.18
CA ASN A 194 -3.83 2.23 0.03
C ASN A 194 -4.97 1.79 0.96
N VAL A 195 -4.62 1.27 2.14
CA VAL A 195 -5.57 0.65 3.09
C VAL A 195 -5.44 1.34 4.45
N TYR A 196 -6.44 2.14 4.79
CA TYR A 196 -6.44 2.97 5.99
C TYR A 196 -7.63 2.67 6.92
N PRO A 197 -7.49 1.72 7.87
CA PRO A 197 -8.44 1.50 8.95
C PRO A 197 -8.81 2.77 9.73
N TYR A 198 -7.88 3.73 9.84
CA TYR A 198 -8.09 5.01 10.50
C TYR A 198 -9.30 5.78 9.93
N PHE A 199 -9.38 5.96 8.61
CA PHE A 199 -10.44 6.76 8.00
C PHE A 199 -11.81 6.11 8.13
N ALA A 200 -11.87 4.78 7.99
CA ALA A 200 -13.10 4.03 8.23
C ALA A 200 -13.56 4.16 9.70
N TYR A 201 -12.64 4.00 10.66
CA TYR A 201 -12.93 4.23 12.07
C TYR A 201 -13.40 5.66 12.34
N ALA A 202 -12.67 6.68 11.89
CA ALA A 202 -13.01 8.07 12.14
C ALA A 202 -14.40 8.45 11.57
N GLY A 203 -14.78 7.86 10.43
CA GLY A 203 -16.07 8.06 9.79
C GLY A 203 -17.25 7.32 10.42
N ASP A 204 -17.04 6.18 11.09
CA ASP A 204 -18.14 5.32 11.58
C ASP A 204 -17.90 4.68 12.98
N GLN A 205 -17.12 5.36 13.83
CA GLN A 205 -16.81 4.86 15.18
C GLN A 205 -18.03 4.73 16.10
N GLN A 206 -19.09 5.49 15.85
CA GLN A 206 -20.27 5.53 16.72
C GLN A 206 -21.24 4.38 16.48
N ASN A 207 -21.19 3.74 15.29
CA ASN A 207 -22.19 2.74 14.93
C ASN A 207 -21.58 1.35 14.73
N ASN A 208 -20.52 1.23 13.93
CA ASN A 208 -20.11 -0.08 13.42
C ASN A 208 -18.63 -0.42 13.63
N ILE A 209 -17.75 0.57 13.82
CA ILE A 209 -16.31 0.35 13.81
C ILE A 209 -15.69 0.70 15.17
N PRO A 210 -15.59 -0.25 16.11
CA PRO A 210 -14.95 0.01 17.39
C PRO A 210 -13.44 0.21 17.22
N LEU A 211 -12.85 1.08 18.04
CA LEU A 211 -11.42 1.39 17.99
C LEU A 211 -10.54 0.13 18.09
N SER A 212 -10.93 -0.83 18.93
CA SER A 212 -10.19 -2.09 19.09
C SER A 212 -10.11 -2.92 17.82
N TYR A 213 -11.14 -2.88 16.98
CA TYR A 213 -11.16 -3.56 15.68
C TYR A 213 -10.21 -2.88 14.68
N ALA A 214 -10.16 -1.54 14.70
CA ALA A 214 -9.27 -0.77 13.85
C ALA A 214 -7.78 -0.83 14.27
N LEU A 215 -7.51 -1.04 15.58
CA LEU A 215 -6.16 -1.09 16.16
C LEU A 215 -5.60 -2.52 16.33
N PHE A 216 -6.24 -3.56 15.78
CA PHE A 216 -5.85 -4.97 15.95
C PHE A 216 -5.88 -5.49 17.41
N THR A 217 -6.54 -4.78 18.33
CA THR A 217 -6.59 -5.17 19.76
C THR A 217 -7.86 -5.93 20.14
N GLN A 218 -8.82 -6.06 19.22
CA GLN A 218 -10.02 -6.87 19.42
C GLN A 218 -9.67 -8.34 19.71
N GLN A 219 -10.35 -8.91 20.70
CA GLN A 219 -10.24 -10.33 21.04
C GLN A 219 -11.30 -11.13 20.29
N GLY A 220 -10.85 -12.11 19.50
CA GLY A 220 -11.72 -12.94 18.68
C GLY A 220 -12.24 -12.24 17.41
N THR A 221 -12.84 -13.04 16.54
CA THR A 221 -13.42 -12.56 15.28
C THR A 221 -14.81 -11.99 15.49
N ASN A 222 -15.19 -10.99 14.69
CA ASN A 222 -16.58 -10.56 14.57
C ASN A 222 -17.46 -11.66 13.94
N SER A 223 -18.75 -11.37 13.78
CA SER A 223 -19.75 -12.32 13.22
C SER A 223 -19.44 -12.80 11.79
N VAL A 224 -18.57 -12.09 11.07
CA VAL A 224 -18.19 -12.39 9.68
C VAL A 224 -16.76 -12.92 9.56
N GLY A 225 -16.11 -13.26 10.68
CA GLY A 225 -14.84 -13.97 10.70
C GLY A 225 -13.57 -13.11 10.71
N TYR A 226 -13.69 -11.79 10.94
CA TYR A 226 -12.55 -10.87 10.93
C TYR A 226 -12.23 -10.36 12.33
N GLN A 227 -10.95 -10.44 12.72
CA GLN A 227 -10.48 -9.96 14.02
C GLN A 227 -10.03 -8.49 13.99
N ASN A 228 -9.60 -7.99 12.83
CA ASN A 228 -9.17 -6.61 12.65
C ASN A 228 -9.79 -6.03 11.36
N LEU A 229 -9.87 -4.70 11.31
CA LEU A 229 -10.46 -3.96 10.19
C LEU A 229 -9.59 -3.98 8.95
N PHE A 230 -8.27 -4.01 9.12
CA PHE A 230 -7.32 -4.07 8.01
C PHE A 230 -7.56 -5.28 7.10
N ASP A 231 -7.69 -6.48 7.69
CA ASP A 231 -7.98 -7.72 6.96
C ASP A 231 -9.33 -7.65 6.26
N ALA A 232 -10.34 -7.07 6.91
CA ALA A 232 -11.67 -6.93 6.32
C ALA A 232 -11.66 -5.98 5.11
N MET A 233 -10.96 -4.85 5.22
CA MET A 233 -10.80 -3.91 4.12
C MET A 233 -10.02 -4.55 2.97
N LEU A 234 -8.89 -5.20 3.26
CA LEU A 234 -8.06 -5.86 2.25
C LEU A 234 -8.81 -6.99 1.54
N ASP A 235 -9.54 -7.82 2.29
CA ASP A 235 -10.34 -8.91 1.71
C ASP A 235 -11.56 -8.41 0.93
N SER A 236 -12.08 -7.22 1.22
CA SER A 236 -13.11 -6.59 0.39
C SER A 236 -12.59 -6.22 -1.01
N ILE A 237 -11.32 -5.80 -1.10
CA ILE A 237 -10.65 -5.56 -2.38
C ILE A 237 -10.39 -6.90 -3.10
N TYR A 238 -9.91 -7.93 -2.40
CA TYR A 238 -9.77 -9.27 -2.99
C TYR A 238 -11.11 -9.86 -3.47
N ALA A 239 -12.20 -9.63 -2.75
CA ALA A 239 -13.53 -10.05 -3.17
C ALA A 239 -13.99 -9.32 -4.45
N ALA A 240 -13.70 -8.02 -4.57
CA ALA A 240 -13.97 -7.28 -5.78
C ALA A 240 -13.14 -7.78 -6.98
N LEU A 241 -11.85 -8.08 -6.77
CA LEU A 241 -10.98 -8.67 -7.78
C LEU A 241 -11.51 -10.02 -8.29
N GLU A 242 -11.99 -10.88 -7.41
CA GLU A 242 -12.57 -12.19 -7.79
C GLU A 242 -13.80 -12.01 -8.70
N LYS A 243 -14.65 -11.02 -8.44
CA LYS A 243 -15.87 -10.76 -9.22
C LYS A 243 -15.61 -10.13 -10.59
N VAL A 244 -14.41 -9.60 -10.80
CA VAL A 244 -13.95 -9.10 -12.11
C VAL A 244 -12.94 -10.05 -12.77
N GLU A 245 -12.90 -11.31 -12.34
CA GLU A 245 -12.06 -12.39 -12.90
C GLU A 245 -10.55 -12.15 -12.74
N ALA A 246 -10.15 -11.34 -11.74
CA ALA A 246 -8.75 -11.03 -11.41
C ALA A 246 -8.29 -11.74 -10.12
N SER A 247 -8.82 -12.92 -9.82
CA SER A 247 -8.61 -13.63 -8.54
C SER A 247 -7.15 -13.98 -8.21
N ASN A 248 -6.32 -14.15 -9.24
CA ASN A 248 -4.90 -14.53 -9.12
C ASN A 248 -3.98 -13.34 -8.82
N LEU A 249 -4.51 -12.12 -8.85
CA LEU A 249 -3.73 -10.91 -8.70
C LEU A 249 -3.44 -10.66 -7.22
N GLN A 250 -2.16 -10.46 -6.89
CA GLN A 250 -1.72 -10.14 -5.53
C GLN A 250 -1.90 -8.65 -5.24
N ILE A 251 -2.23 -8.32 -4.00
CA ILE A 251 -2.25 -6.93 -3.54
C ILE A 251 -0.97 -6.67 -2.73
N VAL A 252 -0.30 -5.57 -3.06
CA VAL A 252 0.70 -4.91 -2.22
C VAL A 252 0.01 -3.74 -1.53
N VAL A 253 0.06 -3.67 -0.20
CA VAL A 253 -0.50 -2.53 0.54
C VAL A 253 0.50 -1.38 0.45
N SER A 254 0.26 -0.45 -0.47
CA SER A 254 1.20 0.64 -0.80
C SER A 254 1.18 1.80 0.19
N GLU A 255 0.12 1.91 0.98
CA GLU A 255 0.04 2.85 2.10
C GLU A 255 -0.87 2.30 3.20
N SER A 256 -0.45 2.48 4.44
CA SER A 256 -1.29 2.27 5.61
C SER A 256 -0.72 3.01 6.82
N GLY A 257 -1.55 3.70 7.59
CA GLY A 257 -1.09 4.53 8.69
C GLY A 257 -2.19 4.99 9.63
N TRP A 258 -1.76 5.63 10.72
CA TRP A 258 -2.64 6.20 11.73
C TRP A 258 -2.04 7.52 12.25
N PRO A 259 -2.76 8.64 12.16
CA PRO A 259 -2.22 9.93 12.55
C PRO A 259 -2.11 10.04 14.08
N SER A 260 -1.07 10.71 14.57
CA SER A 260 -0.88 10.91 16.01
C SER A 260 -1.71 12.04 16.60
N GLU A 261 -2.23 12.95 15.78
CA GLU A 261 -2.94 14.15 16.20
C GLU A 261 -3.94 14.63 15.14
N GLY A 262 -4.76 15.64 15.49
CA GLY A 262 -5.58 16.39 14.53
C GLY A 262 -6.97 15.83 14.25
N GLY A 263 -7.33 14.66 14.79
CA GLY A 263 -8.61 14.01 14.48
C GLY A 263 -9.10 13.02 15.55
N ILE A 264 -10.29 12.47 15.30
CA ILE A 264 -10.90 11.49 16.20
C ILE A 264 -10.03 10.23 16.29
N GLY A 265 -9.67 9.83 17.50
CA GLY A 265 -8.78 8.69 17.76
C GLY A 265 -7.34 8.88 17.27
N ALA A 266 -6.98 10.06 16.75
CA ALA A 266 -5.62 10.40 16.40
C ALA A 266 -4.86 10.81 17.67
N THR A 267 -4.11 9.85 18.24
CA THR A 267 -3.28 10.04 19.43
C THR A 267 -1.97 9.31 19.22
N ILE A 268 -0.90 9.77 19.89
CA ILE A 268 0.40 9.08 19.90
C ILE A 268 0.24 7.60 20.29
N ASP A 269 -0.55 7.31 21.33
CA ASP A 269 -0.76 5.94 21.82
C ASP A 269 -1.49 5.05 20.79
N ASN A 270 -2.52 5.57 20.13
CA ASN A 270 -3.26 4.82 19.11
C ASN A 270 -2.40 4.60 17.86
N ALA A 271 -1.66 5.61 17.43
CA ALA A 271 -0.73 5.49 16.31
C ALA A 271 0.37 4.46 16.61
N ALA A 272 1.00 4.54 17.80
CA ALA A 272 1.99 3.56 18.24
C ALA A 272 1.42 2.13 18.25
N THR A 273 0.21 1.96 18.78
CA THR A 273 -0.50 0.67 18.80
C THR A 273 -0.77 0.17 17.39
N TYR A 274 -1.28 1.03 16.51
CA TYR A 274 -1.58 0.68 15.12
C TYR A 274 -0.33 0.22 14.38
N TYR A 275 0.74 1.02 14.39
CA TYR A 275 1.97 0.67 13.67
C TYR A 275 2.61 -0.60 14.22
N ALA A 276 2.72 -0.75 15.55
CA ALA A 276 3.30 -1.95 16.15
C ALA A 276 2.53 -3.23 15.77
N ASN A 277 1.19 -3.17 15.80
CA ASN A 277 0.36 -4.33 15.47
C ASN A 277 0.30 -4.61 13.97
N LEU A 278 0.23 -3.58 13.12
CA LEU A 278 0.29 -3.73 11.66
C LEU A 278 1.61 -4.38 11.25
N ILE A 279 2.72 -3.91 11.82
CA ILE A 279 4.06 -4.50 11.63
C ILE A 279 4.03 -5.99 11.97
N SER A 280 3.61 -6.33 13.19
CA SER A 280 3.58 -7.73 13.64
C SER A 280 2.65 -8.61 12.81
N HIS A 281 1.53 -8.07 12.33
CA HIS A 281 0.55 -8.80 11.54
C HIS A 281 1.03 -9.07 10.11
N ALA A 282 1.51 -8.01 9.42
CA ALA A 282 1.94 -8.08 8.04
C ALA A 282 3.17 -8.98 7.85
N SER A 283 4.13 -8.95 8.80
CA SER A 283 5.33 -9.79 8.77
C SER A 283 5.11 -11.21 9.30
N GLY A 284 4.07 -11.44 10.12
CA GLY A 284 3.82 -12.71 10.80
C GLY A 284 3.41 -13.87 9.89
N GLY A 285 3.14 -13.62 8.60
CA GLY A 285 2.81 -14.66 7.62
C GLY A 285 1.42 -15.30 7.79
N THR A 286 0.59 -14.78 8.71
CA THR A 286 -0.80 -15.24 8.89
C THR A 286 -1.65 -14.95 7.66
N GLY A 287 -1.38 -13.82 6.98
CA GLY A 287 -2.20 -13.32 5.89
C GLY A 287 -3.58 -12.87 6.38
N THR A 288 -4.54 -12.86 5.46
CA THR A 288 -5.94 -12.52 5.74
C THR A 288 -6.82 -13.78 5.74
N PRO A 289 -8.06 -13.75 6.25
CA PRO A 289 -9.00 -14.86 6.12
C PRO A 289 -9.18 -15.37 4.68
N LYS A 290 -9.17 -14.48 3.67
CA LYS A 290 -9.34 -14.85 2.25
C LYS A 290 -8.04 -15.22 1.54
N ARG A 291 -6.88 -14.83 2.09
CA ARG A 291 -5.53 -15.17 1.61
C ARG A 291 -4.65 -15.62 2.79
N PRO A 292 -4.96 -16.78 3.41
CA PRO A 292 -4.26 -17.24 4.61
C PRO A 292 -2.85 -17.78 4.29
N GLY A 293 -1.92 -17.62 5.23
CA GLY A 293 -0.57 -18.18 5.15
C GLY A 293 0.40 -17.43 4.24
N VAL A 294 0.07 -16.20 3.85
CA VAL A 294 0.88 -15.36 2.96
C VAL A 294 1.17 -14.04 3.68
N SER A 295 2.44 -13.67 3.82
CA SER A 295 2.82 -12.34 4.34
C SER A 295 2.30 -11.23 3.42
N ILE A 296 1.95 -10.10 4.01
CA ILE A 296 1.34 -8.98 3.30
C ILE A 296 2.41 -7.92 3.10
N GLU A 297 2.95 -7.78 1.89
CA GLU A 297 3.89 -6.70 1.57
C GLU A 297 3.20 -5.34 1.80
N THR A 298 3.65 -4.62 2.84
CA THR A 298 2.96 -3.46 3.40
C THR A 298 3.91 -2.29 3.62
N TYR A 299 3.50 -1.12 3.15
CA TYR A 299 4.23 0.14 3.25
C TYR A 299 3.53 1.09 4.23
N LEU A 300 4.23 1.44 5.29
CA LEU A 300 3.73 2.35 6.32
C LEU A 300 3.76 3.78 5.80
N PHE A 301 2.63 4.46 5.96
CA PHE A 301 2.48 5.89 5.70
C PHE A 301 2.57 6.66 7.03
N ALA A 302 3.52 7.58 7.22
CA ALA A 302 4.69 7.89 6.38
C ALA A 302 5.94 8.06 7.26
N ILE A 303 7.13 8.24 6.66
CA ILE A 303 8.35 8.35 7.47
C ILE A 303 8.35 9.60 8.37
N PHE A 304 7.98 10.78 7.88
CA PHE A 304 7.94 12.01 8.67
C PHE A 304 6.57 12.64 8.68
N ASP A 305 6.31 13.43 9.71
CA ASP A 305 5.24 14.41 9.71
C ASP A 305 5.48 15.44 8.60
N GLU A 306 4.47 15.64 7.74
CA GLU A 306 4.56 16.52 6.59
C GLU A 306 3.77 17.81 6.86
N ASN A 307 4.39 18.74 7.60
CA ASN A 307 3.75 19.96 8.09
C ASN A 307 3.18 20.90 7.00
N GLN A 308 3.58 20.73 5.74
CA GLN A 308 3.08 21.50 4.59
C GLN A 308 1.90 20.83 3.85
N LYS A 309 1.48 19.62 4.26
CA LYS A 309 0.32 18.96 3.65
C LYS A 309 -0.94 19.81 3.85
N GLN A 310 -1.70 19.96 2.76
CA GLN A 310 -2.99 20.62 2.74
C GLN A 310 -4.09 19.65 3.18
N GLY A 311 -5.26 20.18 3.53
CA GLY A 311 -6.42 19.37 3.93
C GLY A 311 -6.58 19.26 5.45
N ALA A 312 -7.08 18.11 5.89
CA ALA A 312 -7.39 17.84 7.30
C ALA A 312 -6.12 17.96 8.17
N GLU A 313 -6.29 18.34 9.44
CA GLU A 313 -5.15 18.46 10.37
C GLU A 313 -4.38 17.15 10.49
N THR A 314 -5.08 16.01 10.48
CA THR A 314 -4.50 14.66 10.52
C THR A 314 -3.41 14.42 9.49
N GLU A 315 -3.52 15.02 8.29
CA GLU A 315 -2.55 14.85 7.20
C GLU A 315 -1.12 15.25 7.60
N ARG A 316 -0.98 16.16 8.57
CA ARG A 316 0.31 16.66 9.05
C ARG A 316 0.97 15.75 10.09
N HIS A 317 0.30 14.67 10.53
CA HIS A 317 0.66 13.91 11.74
C HIS A 317 0.79 12.40 11.54
N PHE A 318 0.95 11.91 10.32
CA PHE A 318 1.14 10.49 9.99
C PHE A 318 2.58 9.97 10.14
N GLY A 319 3.52 10.83 10.48
CA GLY A 319 4.93 10.48 10.57
C GLY A 319 5.23 9.44 11.65
N LEU A 320 6.12 8.50 11.30
CA LEU A 320 6.86 7.69 12.28
C LEU A 320 7.90 8.52 13.04
N PHE A 321 8.33 9.63 12.44
CA PHE A 321 9.29 10.59 12.98
C PHE A 321 8.73 12.01 12.87
N SER A 322 9.11 12.85 13.82
CA SER A 322 8.91 14.31 13.73
C SER A 322 9.83 14.92 12.65
N PRO A 323 9.58 16.14 12.16
CA PRO A 323 10.42 16.78 11.13
C PRO A 323 11.88 16.99 11.57
N ASP A 324 12.13 17.04 12.88
CA ASP A 324 13.46 17.11 13.49
C ASP A 324 14.18 15.75 13.58
N LYS A 325 13.59 14.70 12.99
CA LYS A 325 14.07 13.31 12.94
C LYS A 325 13.96 12.56 14.27
N THR A 326 13.27 13.11 15.26
CA THR A 326 12.98 12.41 16.52
C THR A 326 11.96 11.30 16.26
N PRO A 327 12.23 10.03 16.62
CA PRO A 327 11.24 8.96 16.49
C PRO A 327 10.05 9.23 17.40
N LYS A 328 8.83 9.11 16.85
CA LYS A 328 7.58 9.27 17.62
C LYS A 328 7.18 8.00 18.35
N TYR A 329 7.62 6.85 17.85
CA TYR A 329 7.24 5.53 18.36
C TYR A 329 8.45 4.60 18.48
N GLN A 330 8.43 3.71 19.47
CA GLN A 330 9.41 2.64 19.62
C GLN A 330 8.92 1.40 18.86
N LEU A 331 9.29 1.29 17.57
CA LEU A 331 8.85 0.23 16.68
C LEU A 331 9.99 -0.75 16.38
N ASN A 332 9.66 -2.03 16.23
CA ASN A 332 10.59 -3.07 15.78
C ASN A 332 10.23 -3.48 14.35
N PHE A 333 11.15 -3.27 13.41
CA PHE A 333 10.97 -3.58 11.99
C PHE A 333 11.69 -4.87 11.53
N ASN A 334 12.31 -5.59 12.47
CA ASN A 334 13.08 -6.81 12.20
C ASN A 334 12.21 -8.05 12.04
#